data_AF-A0AA38NSK3-F1
#
_entry.id   AF-A0AA38NSK3-F1
#
_cell.length_a   1.000
_cell.length_b   1.000
_cell.length_c   1.000
_cell.angle_alpha   90.00
_cell.angle_beta   90.00
_cell.angle_gamma   90.00
#
_symmetry.space_group_name_H-M   'P 1'
#
loop_
_entity.id
_entity.type
_entity.pdbx_description
1 polymer ?
#
loop_
_entity_poly.entity_id
_entity_poly.type
_entity_poly.pdbx_seq_one_letter_code
_entity_poly.pdbx_strand_id
1 'polypeptide(L)'
;MMKNYLHFTAGDNLLFQTWHPDSSGAIAGACIGLVVVALFERWLSATRTGLQSYWHQRALALSANGTLAEKCCEDEDAVSAQPVSKSAPSQKKRTVPPFIVTHDILRGSIYAIQALLGYILMLAVMTFQAAYVISIILGLGIGEILFGRMSYSSN
;
A
#
# COMPACT_ATOMS: atom_id res chain seq x y z
N MET A 1 13.74 -27.83 22.11
CA MET A 1 14.87 -26.91 21.83
C MET A 1 14.58 -26.23 20.51
N MET A 2 14.54 -24.89 20.47
CA MET A 2 14.26 -24.17 19.23
C MET A 2 15.40 -24.42 18.24
N LYS A 3 15.05 -24.81 17.01
CA LYS A 3 16.01 -25.04 15.94
C LYS A 3 16.29 -23.70 15.28
N ASN A 4 17.53 -23.20 15.39
CA ASN A 4 17.95 -21.94 14.75
C ASN A 4 18.47 -22.19 13.32
N TYR A 5 17.93 -23.20 12.64
CA TYR A 5 18.32 -23.59 11.29
C TYR A 5 17.09 -24.08 10.51
N LEU A 6 17.12 -23.89 9.19
CA LEU A 6 16.05 -24.33 8.30
C LEU A 6 15.87 -25.84 8.39
N HIS A 7 14.65 -26.28 8.67
CA HIS A 7 14.33 -27.69 8.81
C HIS A 7 12.94 -27.99 8.24
N PHE A 8 12.67 -29.28 7.99
CA PHE A 8 11.43 -29.80 7.41
C PHE A 8 10.62 -30.67 8.40
N THR A 9 10.92 -30.59 9.69
CA THR A 9 10.26 -31.37 10.76
C THR A 9 8.90 -30.78 11.15
N ALA A 10 7.92 -31.64 11.44
CA ALA A 10 6.61 -31.23 11.97
C ALA A 10 6.68 -30.82 13.46
N GLY A 11 5.65 -30.13 13.96
CA GLY A 11 5.50 -29.84 15.38
C GLY A 11 6.11 -28.51 15.85
N ASP A 12 6.13 -27.48 15.00
CA ASP A 12 6.40 -26.11 15.44
C ASP A 12 5.11 -25.29 15.51
N ASN A 13 4.97 -24.51 16.58
CA ASN A 13 3.83 -23.61 16.75
C ASN A 13 3.95 -22.43 15.78
N LEU A 14 2.89 -22.14 15.02
CA LEU A 14 2.90 -21.07 14.03
C LEU A 14 2.60 -19.68 14.63
N LEU A 15 1.46 -19.55 15.30
CA LEU A 15 0.94 -18.26 15.81
C LEU A 15 0.46 -18.36 17.26
N PHE A 16 -0.23 -19.44 17.58
CA PHE A 16 -0.74 -19.74 18.91
C PHE A 16 -0.28 -21.13 19.30
N GLN A 17 -0.18 -21.40 20.61
CA GLN A 17 0.11 -22.73 21.12
C GLN A 17 -0.95 -23.76 20.68
N THR A 18 -2.16 -23.32 20.38
CA THR A 18 -3.26 -24.15 19.87
C THR A 18 -3.11 -24.51 18.39
N TRP A 19 -2.29 -23.76 17.64
CA TRP A 19 -2.05 -23.99 16.21
C TRP A 19 -0.72 -24.72 16.01
N HIS A 20 -0.78 -26.04 16.22
CA HIS A 20 0.35 -26.97 16.17
C HIS A 20 0.14 -28.03 15.06
N PRO A 21 0.70 -27.82 13.86
CA PRO A 21 0.59 -28.76 12.77
C PRO A 21 1.58 -29.93 12.92
N ASP A 22 1.10 -31.04 13.46
CA ASP A 22 1.86 -32.30 13.64
C ASP A 22 1.77 -33.28 12.47
N SER A 23 0.73 -33.12 11.64
CA SER A 23 0.46 -34.00 10.50
C SER A 23 0.87 -33.33 9.19
N SER A 24 1.30 -34.12 8.21
CA SER A 24 1.60 -33.63 6.85
C SER A 24 0.44 -32.86 6.23
N GLY A 25 -0.81 -33.29 6.49
CA GLY A 25 -2.00 -32.58 6.04
C GLY A 25 -2.22 -31.23 6.74
N ALA A 26 -1.89 -31.15 8.03
CA ALA A 26 -1.99 -29.92 8.80
C ALA A 26 -0.93 -28.90 8.34
N ILE A 27 0.28 -29.36 8.04
CA ILE A 27 1.35 -28.53 7.46
C ILE A 27 0.91 -27.99 6.08
N ALA A 28 0.36 -28.85 5.21
CA ALA A 28 -0.15 -28.42 3.91
C ALA A 28 -1.25 -27.35 4.06
N GLY A 29 -2.18 -27.52 5.00
CA GLY A 29 -3.21 -26.53 5.32
C GLY A 29 -2.61 -25.21 5.82
N ALA A 30 -1.61 -25.25 6.70
CA ALA A 30 -0.90 -24.06 7.18
C ALA A 30 -0.17 -23.34 6.04
N CYS A 31 0.49 -24.06 5.14
CA CYS A 31 1.13 -23.50 3.95
C CYS A 31 0.13 -22.76 3.05
N ILE A 32 -1.04 -23.37 2.77
CA ILE A 32 -2.09 -22.73 1.98
C ILE A 32 -2.59 -21.46 2.68
N GLY A 33 -2.83 -21.53 4.00
CA GLY A 33 -3.21 -20.36 4.80
C GLY A 33 -2.18 -19.22 4.70
N LEU A 34 -0.88 -19.54 4.80
CA LEU A 34 0.19 -18.56 4.66
C LEU A 34 0.27 -17.95 3.26
N VAL A 35 0.07 -18.75 2.20
CA VAL A 35 -0.03 -18.24 0.82
C VAL A 35 -1.17 -17.23 0.72
N VAL A 36 -2.35 -17.55 1.25
CA VAL A 36 -3.52 -16.66 1.22
C VAL A 36 -3.25 -15.38 2.00
N VAL A 37 -2.65 -15.46 3.19
CA VAL A 37 -2.27 -14.28 3.99
C VAL A 37 -1.23 -13.42 3.26
N ALA A 38 -0.24 -14.03 2.59
CA ALA A 38 0.75 -13.32 1.79
C ALA A 38 0.14 -12.63 0.56
N LEU A 39 -0.79 -13.29 -0.14
CA LEU A 39 -1.55 -12.68 -1.23
C LEU A 39 -2.38 -11.48 -0.73
N PHE A 40 -2.99 -11.62 0.44
CA PHE A 40 -3.79 -10.57 1.05
C PHE A 40 -2.94 -9.37 1.49
N GLU A 41 -1.74 -9.60 2.03
CA GLU A 41 -0.76 -8.54 2.33
C GLU A 41 -0.42 -7.72 1.06
N ARG A 42 -0.09 -8.41 -0.04
CA ARG A 42 0.19 -7.76 -1.34
C ARG A 42 -1.00 -6.99 -1.88
N TRP A 43 -2.21 -7.54 -1.79
CA TRP A 43 -3.44 -6.85 -2.19
C TRP A 43 -3.70 -5.58 -1.36
N LEU A 44 -3.52 -5.63 -0.04
CA LEU A 44 -3.63 -4.46 0.83
C LEU A 44 -2.58 -3.40 0.48
N SER A 45 -1.36 -3.82 0.16
CA SER A 45 -0.32 -2.88 -0.26
C SER A 45 -0.69 -2.18 -1.57
N ALA A 46 -1.20 -2.91 -2.56
CA ALA A 46 -1.60 -2.34 -3.84
C ALA A 46 -2.81 -1.39 -3.72
N THR A 47 -3.82 -1.76 -2.93
CA THR A 47 -4.99 -0.90 -2.68
C THR A 47 -4.61 0.39 -1.97
N ARG A 48 -3.68 0.33 -1.00
CA ARG A 48 -3.13 1.52 -0.35
C ARG A 48 -2.44 2.45 -1.34
N THR A 49 -1.65 1.92 -2.26
CA THR A 49 -1.01 2.72 -3.31
C THR A 49 -2.07 3.37 -4.18
N GLY A 50 -3.02 2.59 -4.73
CA GLY A 50 -4.08 3.12 -5.59
C GLY A 50 -4.96 4.18 -4.92
N LEU A 51 -5.26 4.06 -3.63
CA LEU A 51 -6.03 5.06 -2.90
C LEU A 51 -5.24 6.37 -2.73
N GLN A 52 -3.93 6.28 -2.49
CA GLN A 52 -3.06 7.45 -2.44
C GLN A 52 -2.96 8.14 -3.80
N SER A 53 -2.87 7.36 -4.88
CA SER A 53 -2.91 7.85 -6.27
C SER A 53 -4.19 8.63 -6.55
N TYR A 54 -5.33 8.04 -6.20
CA TYR A 54 -6.65 8.62 -6.41
C TYR A 54 -6.80 9.94 -5.65
N TRP A 55 -6.40 9.97 -4.37
CA TRP A 55 -6.42 11.19 -3.58
C TRP A 55 -5.45 12.25 -4.09
N HIS A 56 -4.27 11.85 -4.57
CA HIS A 56 -3.29 12.76 -5.15
C HIS A 56 -3.80 13.40 -6.45
N GLN A 57 -4.36 12.60 -7.36
CA GLN A 57 -4.97 13.10 -8.60
C GLN A 57 -6.14 14.04 -8.32
N ARG A 58 -6.98 13.72 -7.33
CA ARG A 58 -8.11 14.56 -6.93
C ARG A 58 -7.66 15.89 -6.31
N ALA A 59 -6.57 15.90 -5.54
CA ALA A 59 -5.97 17.13 -5.01
C ALA A 59 -5.39 18.01 -6.14
N LEU A 60 -4.75 17.41 -7.14
CA LEU A 60 -4.25 18.13 -8.32
C LEU A 60 -5.41 18.71 -9.16
N ALA A 61 -6.48 17.95 -9.38
CA ALA A 61 -7.65 18.41 -10.14
C ALA A 61 -8.35 19.61 -9.48
N LEU A 62 -8.51 19.59 -8.15
CA LEU A 62 -9.05 20.74 -7.41
C LEU A 62 -8.14 21.97 -7.49
N SER A 63 -6.82 21.77 -7.47
CA SER A 63 -5.84 22.85 -7.59
C SER A 63 -5.85 23.49 -9.00
N ALA A 64 -6.06 22.69 -10.05
CA ALA A 64 -6.18 23.20 -11.42
C ALA A 64 -7.45 24.03 -11.62
N ASN A 65 -8.59 23.61 -11.05
CA ASN A 65 -9.84 24.37 -11.15
C ASN A 65 -9.80 25.72 -10.40
N GLY A 66 -9.03 25.81 -9.31
CA GLY A 66 -8.81 27.09 -8.61
C GLY A 66 -8.14 28.15 -9.50
N THR A 67 -7.24 27.74 -10.40
CA THR A 67 -6.58 28.67 -11.33
C THR A 67 -7.48 29.17 -12.47
N LEU A 68 -8.54 28.42 -12.82
CA LEU A 68 -9.53 28.85 -13.81
C LEU A 68 -10.61 29.76 -13.18
N ALA A 69 -11.00 29.51 -11.93
CA ALA A 69 -11.96 30.35 -11.21
C ALA A 69 -11.40 31.74 -10.86
N GLU A 70 -10.09 31.88 -10.65
CA GLU A 70 -9.44 33.18 -10.45
C GLU A 70 -9.40 34.03 -11.74
N LYS A 71 -9.59 33.41 -12.92
CA LYS A 71 -9.57 34.11 -14.22
C LYS A 71 -10.92 34.70 -14.64
N CYS A 72 -12.02 34.37 -13.96
CA CYS A 72 -13.37 34.81 -14.32
C CYS A 72 -13.77 36.18 -13.73
N CYS A 73 -12.87 36.87 -13.02
CA CYS A 73 -13.17 38.18 -12.43
C CYS A 73 -12.39 39.35 -13.05
N GLU A 74 -11.75 39.16 -14.21
CA GLU A 74 -11.14 40.26 -14.99
C GLU A 74 -11.80 40.37 -16.37
N ASP A 75 -12.99 40.96 -16.41
CA ASP A 75 -13.66 41.58 -17.57
C ASP A 75 -13.68 43.09 -17.30
N GLU A 76 -13.43 44.08 -18.17
CA GLU A 76 -13.10 44.19 -19.60
C GLU A 76 -12.26 45.48 -19.77
N ASP A 77 -11.42 45.59 -20.80
CA ASP A 77 -11.30 46.80 -21.64
C ASP A 77 -10.33 46.57 -22.81
N ALA A 78 -10.79 46.94 -24.01
CA ALA A 78 -10.09 46.80 -25.27
C ALA A 78 -8.85 47.72 -25.36
N VAL A 79 -7.79 47.26 -26.05
CA VAL A 79 -7.04 47.94 -27.13
C VAL A 79 -5.66 47.29 -27.33
N SER A 80 -5.35 47.05 -28.61
CA SER A 80 -4.08 46.61 -29.19
C SER A 80 -2.81 47.32 -28.64
N ALA A 81 -1.83 46.54 -28.17
CA ALA A 81 -0.38 46.68 -28.42
C ALA A 81 0.40 45.76 -27.46
N GLN A 82 1.50 45.16 -27.92
CA GLN A 82 2.44 44.41 -27.06
C GLN A 82 2.89 45.26 -25.86
N PRO A 83 3.06 44.70 -24.66
CA PRO A 83 4.41 44.73 -24.07
C PRO A 83 4.77 43.58 -23.09
N VAL A 84 6.06 43.24 -23.09
CA VAL A 84 6.93 43.06 -21.91
C VAL A 84 6.47 42.11 -20.79
N SER A 85 7.20 40.99 -20.68
CA SER A 85 7.58 40.29 -19.44
C SER A 85 7.01 40.87 -18.14
N LYS A 86 5.85 40.38 -17.70
CA LYS A 86 5.44 40.44 -16.29
C LYS A 86 5.64 39.04 -15.71
N SER A 87 6.71 38.89 -14.94
CA SER A 87 6.90 37.75 -14.05
C SER A 87 5.68 37.67 -13.11
N ALA A 88 4.77 36.74 -13.39
CA ALA A 88 3.64 36.44 -12.52
C ALA A 88 4.15 36.17 -11.09
N PRO A 89 3.45 36.63 -10.05
CA PRO A 89 3.84 36.30 -8.69
C PRO A 89 3.75 34.78 -8.57
N SER A 90 4.89 34.17 -8.23
CA SER A 90 4.97 32.78 -7.81
C SER A 90 4.02 32.57 -6.63
N GLN A 91 2.75 32.27 -6.92
CA GLN A 91 1.80 31.80 -5.93
C GLN A 91 2.43 30.51 -5.38
N LYS A 92 2.98 30.62 -4.17
CA LYS A 92 3.53 29.50 -3.42
C LYS A 92 2.44 28.43 -3.39
N LYS A 93 2.56 27.43 -4.26
CA LYS A 93 1.68 26.25 -4.24
C LYS A 93 1.73 25.74 -2.81
N ARG A 94 0.64 25.90 -2.07
CA ARG A 94 0.50 25.31 -0.73
C ARG A 94 0.69 23.81 -0.91
N THR A 95 1.89 23.34 -0.57
CA THR A 95 2.37 21.98 -0.82
C THR A 95 1.73 20.95 0.10
N VAL A 96 0.96 21.41 1.09
CA VAL A 96 0.25 20.57 2.05
C VAL A 96 -1.26 20.72 1.86
N PRO A 97 -1.95 19.67 1.40
CA PRO A 97 -3.41 19.67 1.35
C PRO A 97 -3.98 19.82 2.77
N PRO A 98 -5.18 20.40 2.93
CA PRO A 98 -5.82 20.52 4.23
C PRO A 98 -6.04 19.14 4.85
N PHE A 99 -5.75 19.00 6.14
CA PHE A 99 -5.97 17.77 6.90
C PHE A 99 -7.47 17.45 6.94
N ILE A 100 -7.87 16.36 6.28
CA ILE A 100 -9.23 15.82 6.36
C ILE A 100 -9.15 14.57 7.22
N VAL A 101 -9.47 14.75 8.51
CA VAL A 101 -9.35 13.72 9.56
C VAL A 101 -9.90 12.35 9.13
N THR A 102 -11.03 12.32 8.41
CA THR A 102 -11.63 11.07 7.94
C THR A 102 -10.76 10.30 6.93
N HIS A 103 -10.11 11.01 6.00
CA HIS A 103 -9.22 10.37 5.02
C HIS A 103 -7.93 9.87 5.70
N ASP A 104 -7.41 10.63 6.67
CA ASP A 104 -6.20 10.28 7.40
C ASP A 104 -6.39 9.07 8.34
N ILE A 105 -7.55 8.96 9.00
CA ILE A 105 -7.89 7.79 9.83
C ILE A 105 -7.96 6.52 8.98
N LEU A 106 -8.63 6.58 7.82
CA LEU A 106 -8.74 5.41 6.92
C LEU A 106 -7.37 5.00 6.37
N ARG A 107 -6.51 5.97 6.02
CA ARG A 107 -5.15 5.69 5.58
C ARG A 107 -4.33 5.00 6.68
N GLY A 108 -4.47 5.47 7.92
CA GLY A 108 -3.81 4.91 9.09
C GLY A 108 -4.28 3.49 9.40
N SER A 109 -5.59 3.23 9.30
CA SER A 109 -6.15 1.90 9.58
C SER A 109 -5.71 0.86 8.56
N ILE A 110 -5.72 1.18 7.26
CA ILE A 110 -5.21 0.28 6.21
C ILE A 110 -3.73 -0.05 6.46
N TYR A 111 -2.92 0.96 6.84
CA TYR A 111 -1.52 0.73 7.19
C TYR A 111 -1.35 -0.17 8.41
N ALA A 112 -2.15 0.04 9.47
CA ALA A 112 -2.09 -0.79 10.66
C ALA A 112 -2.42 -2.26 10.37
N ILE A 113 -3.44 -2.52 9.53
CA ILE A 113 -3.79 -3.88 9.10
C ILE A 113 -2.67 -4.49 8.24
N GLN A 114 -2.09 -3.71 7.33
CA GLN A 114 -0.95 -4.17 6.53
C GLN A 114 0.24 -4.57 7.43
N ALA A 115 0.57 -3.75 8.43
CA ALA A 115 1.64 -4.04 9.38
C ALA A 115 1.34 -5.30 10.20
N LEU A 116 0.09 -5.49 10.64
CA LEU A 116 -0.33 -6.69 11.34
C LEU A 116 -0.10 -7.96 10.50
N LEU A 117 -0.48 -7.95 9.22
CA LEU A 117 -0.24 -9.07 8.31
C LEU A 117 1.27 -9.32 8.11
N GLY A 118 2.05 -8.26 7.95
CA GLY A 118 3.50 -8.34 7.86
C GLY A 118 4.13 -9.01 9.08
N TYR A 119 3.66 -8.66 10.29
CA TYR A 119 4.13 -9.31 11.52
C TYR A 119 3.68 -10.78 11.64
N ILE A 120 2.47 -11.12 11.20
CA ILE A 120 2.02 -12.52 11.14
C ILE A 120 2.92 -13.36 10.25
N LEU A 121 3.26 -12.86 9.06
CA LEU A 121 4.18 -13.53 8.14
C LEU A 121 5.60 -13.60 8.72
N MET A 122 6.06 -12.53 9.38
CA MET A 122 7.37 -12.52 10.05
C MET A 122 7.45 -13.57 11.14
N LEU A 123 6.42 -13.69 11.99
CA LEU A 123 6.33 -14.73 13.01
C LEU A 123 6.40 -16.13 12.40
N ALA A 124 5.71 -16.34 11.27
CA ALA A 124 5.78 -17.60 10.55
C ALA A 124 7.20 -17.90 10.02
N VAL A 125 7.92 -16.92 9.49
CA VAL A 125 9.31 -17.09 9.02
C VAL A 125 10.26 -17.42 10.19
N MET A 126 10.04 -16.82 11.37
CA MET A 126 10.84 -17.08 12.56
C MET A 126 10.71 -18.51 13.11
N THR A 127 9.78 -19.32 12.60
CA THR A 127 9.69 -20.75 12.95
C THR A 127 10.81 -21.61 12.33
N PHE A 128 11.60 -21.06 11.39
CA PHE A 128 12.64 -21.79 10.64
C PHE A 128 12.15 -23.05 9.89
N GLN A 129 10.84 -23.18 9.68
CA GLN A 129 10.26 -24.24 8.86
C GLN A 129 10.32 -23.87 7.38
N ALA A 130 11.11 -24.62 6.60
CA ALA A 130 11.35 -24.32 5.20
C ALA A 130 10.06 -24.35 4.34
N ALA A 131 9.11 -25.24 4.66
CA ALA A 131 7.83 -25.30 3.94
C ALA A 131 7.03 -24.00 4.04
N TYR A 132 7.02 -23.35 5.21
CA TYR A 132 6.34 -22.08 5.43
C TYR A 132 7.05 -20.94 4.72
N VAL A 133 8.38 -20.88 4.82
CA VAL A 133 9.18 -19.85 4.14
C VAL A 133 8.97 -19.90 2.63
N ILE A 134 9.03 -21.09 2.02
CA ILE A 134 8.79 -21.27 0.58
C ILE A 134 7.36 -20.84 0.22
N SER A 135 6.36 -21.25 1.00
CA SER A 135 4.96 -20.88 0.78
C SER A 135 4.74 -19.37 0.85
N ILE A 136 5.35 -18.69 1.81
CA ILE A 136 5.27 -17.22 1.96
C ILE A 136 5.94 -16.53 0.76
N ILE A 137 7.14 -16.96 0.36
CA ILE A 137 7.84 -16.39 -0.81
C ILE A 137 7.02 -16.56 -2.08
N LEU A 138 6.44 -17.75 -2.31
CA LEU A 138 5.56 -18.00 -3.44
C LEU A 138 4.31 -17.14 -3.40
N GLY A 139 3.65 -17.03 -2.25
CA GLY A 139 2.46 -16.19 -2.08
C GLY A 139 2.75 -14.70 -2.33
N LEU A 140 3.86 -14.18 -1.78
CA LEU A 140 4.29 -12.80 -2.02
C LEU A 140 4.63 -12.56 -3.49
N GLY A 141 5.34 -13.50 -4.13
CA GLY A 141 5.69 -13.41 -5.55
C GLY A 141 4.47 -13.43 -6.47
N ILE A 142 3.52 -14.35 -6.23
CA ILE A 142 2.26 -14.41 -6.99
C ILE A 142 1.45 -13.14 -6.75
N GLY A 143 1.37 -12.66 -5.51
CA GLY A 143 0.64 -11.44 -5.17
C GLY A 143 1.23 -10.21 -5.86
N GLU A 144 2.56 -10.12 -5.95
CA GLU A 144 3.24 -9.06 -6.69
C GLU A 144 2.92 -9.12 -8.18
N ILE A 145 2.89 -10.31 -8.78
CA ILE A 145 2.54 -10.46 -10.20
C ILE A 145 1.09 -10.04 -10.47
N LEU A 146 0.15 -10.43 -9.59
CA LEU A 146 -1.28 -10.12 -9.74
C LEU A 146 -1.58 -8.64 -9.50
N PHE A 147 -1.02 -8.07 -8.44
CA PHE A 147 -1.41 -6.74 -7.96
C PHE A 147 -0.37 -5.64 -8.23
N GLY A 148 0.86 -5.98 -8.61
CA GLY A 148 1.93 -5.02 -8.89
C GLY A 148 1.62 -4.07 -10.05
N ARG A 149 0.80 -4.51 -11.01
CA ARG A 149 0.34 -3.64 -12.13
C ARG A 149 -0.46 -2.43 -11.65
N MET A 150 -1.28 -2.59 -10.61
CA MET A 150 -2.07 -1.48 -10.06
C MET A 150 -1.17 -0.43 -9.38
N SER A 151 0.01 -0.83 -8.93
CA SER A 151 0.99 0.09 -8.35
C SER A 151 1.68 0.96 -9.40
N TYR A 152 1.80 0.50 -10.65
CA TYR A 152 2.51 1.23 -11.71
C TYR A 152 1.65 2.29 -12.40
N SER A 153 0.33 2.09 -12.48
CA SER A 153 -0.60 2.99 -13.18
C SER A 153 -0.79 4.38 -12.53
N SER A 154 -0.05 4.68 -11.45
CA SER A 154 -0.18 5.90 -10.65
C SER A 154 0.93 6.93 -10.87
N ASN A 155 2.03 6.56 -11.52
CA ASN A 155 3.10 7.50 -11.86
C ASN A 155 2.90 8.02 -13.28
#